data_AF-R9K1S8-F1
#
_entry.id   AF-R9K1S8-F1
#
_cell.length_a   1.000
_cell.length_b   1.000
_cell.length_c   1.000
_cell.angle_alpha   90.00
_cell.angle_beta   90.00
_cell.angle_gamma   90.00
#
_symmetry.space_group_name_H-M   'P 1'
#
loop_
_entity.id
_entity.type
_entity.pdbx_description
1 polymer ?
#
loop_
_entity_poly.entity_id
_entity_poly.type
_entity_poly.pdbx_seq_one_letter_code
_entity_poly.pdbx_strand_id
1 'polypeptide(L)'
;MKRAFITGLLVIGTACMILACGKKEKETNEQKPETELSDGGTEETDQEEAEDQENAGEADAQAEETPDEGAENYQIIGTESPEAHKVLLTNRTGEAVTGFTVKASTDAEFPENLMASGMKVENDETVCLYYTVPETGGAETGSGKMLRTTYEFSVTNEGGREIRISGLIFDDIQQAELCFEDEVGFIKYVSVESGEEISTKEMALSLQVQ
;
A
#
# COMPACT_ATOMS: atom_id res chain seq x y z
N MET A 1 -7.22 10.22 -33.36
CA MET A 1 -6.09 10.90 -34.08
C MET A 1 -4.78 10.38 -33.51
N LYS A 2 -3.72 10.21 -34.29
CA LYS A 2 -2.43 9.73 -33.77
C LYS A 2 -1.61 10.90 -33.23
N ARG A 3 -1.18 10.83 -31.97
CA ARG A 3 -0.15 11.70 -31.39
C ARG A 3 1.05 10.83 -31.02
N ALA A 4 2.25 11.30 -31.36
CA ALA A 4 3.50 10.63 -31.04
C ALA A 4 4.35 11.57 -30.19
N PHE A 5 4.88 11.03 -29.09
CA PHE A 5 5.90 11.66 -28.25
C PHE A 5 7.00 10.59 -28.13
N ILE A 6 8.02 10.63 -28.99
CA ILE A 6 9.23 11.47 -28.88
C ILE A 6 10.08 11.02 -27.68
N THR A 7 11.14 10.27 -28.02
CA THR A 7 12.11 9.67 -27.11
C THR A 7 12.92 10.72 -26.35
N GLY A 8 12.95 10.64 -25.02
CA GLY A 8 13.87 11.39 -24.17
C GLY A 8 14.92 10.47 -23.54
N LEU A 9 16.16 10.50 -24.05
CA LEU A 9 17.30 9.74 -23.52
C LEU A 9 18.38 10.72 -23.06
N LEU A 10 18.73 10.74 -21.77
CA LEU A 10 19.95 11.41 -21.32
C LEU A 10 20.51 10.91 -19.97
N VAL A 11 21.68 10.26 -20.07
CA VAL A 11 22.83 10.24 -19.13
C VAL A 11 22.63 9.77 -17.67
N ILE A 12 23.36 8.70 -17.36
CA ILE A 12 23.68 8.20 -16.01
C ILE A 12 24.72 9.13 -15.36
N GLY A 13 24.48 9.56 -14.11
CA GLY A 13 25.38 10.44 -13.34
C GLY A 13 25.91 9.79 -12.05
N THR A 14 27.01 9.05 -12.13
CA THR A 14 27.59 8.33 -10.96
C THR A 14 28.70 9.13 -10.28
N ALA A 15 28.47 9.60 -9.05
CA ALA A 15 29.50 10.08 -8.12
C ALA A 15 29.04 9.82 -6.67
N CYS A 16 29.60 8.87 -5.91
CA CYS A 16 30.97 8.77 -5.36
C CYS A 16 31.26 9.75 -4.20
N MET A 17 31.18 9.20 -2.98
CA MET A 17 31.87 9.59 -1.74
C MET A 17 31.94 11.07 -1.29
N ILE A 18 31.27 11.38 -0.17
CA ILE A 18 31.92 12.09 0.97
C ILE A 18 31.14 11.88 2.28
N LEU A 19 31.67 11.04 3.18
CA LEU A 19 31.49 11.15 4.64
C LEU A 19 32.75 10.67 5.35
N ALA A 20 33.78 11.52 5.36
CA ALA A 20 34.98 11.32 6.16
C ALA A 20 34.86 12.06 7.50
N CYS A 21 35.19 11.40 8.62
CA CYS A 21 35.27 12.05 9.93
C CYS A 21 36.48 13.01 10.00
N GLY A 22 36.39 14.18 10.65
CA GLY A 22 37.61 15.03 10.67
C GLY A 22 37.68 16.41 11.34
N LYS A 23 36.84 16.76 12.33
CA LYS A 23 37.19 17.64 13.48
C LYS A 23 38.41 18.61 13.34
N LYS A 24 38.18 19.92 13.12
CA LYS A 24 38.93 21.01 13.81
C LYS A 24 38.36 22.44 13.66
N GLU A 25 38.67 23.28 14.65
CA GLU A 25 38.42 24.74 14.73
C GLU A 25 39.05 25.52 13.54
N LYS A 26 38.58 26.72 13.13
CA LYS A 26 38.78 28.00 13.85
C LYS A 26 37.94 29.20 13.32
N GLU A 27 37.43 29.98 14.28
CA GLU A 27 37.44 31.46 14.41
C GLU A 27 37.19 32.40 13.19
N THR A 28 36.14 33.22 13.31
CA THR A 28 36.08 34.69 13.07
C THR A 28 36.58 35.30 11.75
N ASN A 29 35.69 35.98 11.01
CA ASN A 29 35.54 37.45 11.09
C ASN A 29 34.22 37.97 10.49
N GLU A 30 33.85 39.21 10.82
CA GLU A 30 32.68 39.95 10.33
C GLU A 30 32.98 40.75 9.04
N GLN A 31 31.92 41.21 8.33
CA GLN A 31 31.64 42.65 8.02
C GLN A 31 30.91 42.88 6.67
N LYS A 32 29.88 43.74 6.70
CA LYS A 32 29.11 44.31 5.56
C LYS A 32 29.44 45.81 5.40
N PRO A 33 29.62 46.32 4.17
CA PRO A 33 28.66 47.25 3.51
C PRO A 33 28.19 46.69 2.13
N GLU A 34 27.13 47.12 1.42
CA GLU A 34 26.74 48.48 0.92
C GLU A 34 27.79 49.06 -0.06
N THR A 35 27.52 49.85 -1.11
CA THR A 35 26.37 50.69 -1.57
C THR A 35 26.18 50.54 -3.11
N GLU A 36 25.20 51.08 -3.87
CA GLU A 36 23.78 51.54 -3.75
C GLU A 36 23.26 51.88 -5.20
N LEU A 37 21.95 52.18 -5.41
CA LEU A 37 21.35 52.97 -6.54
C LEU A 37 21.34 52.37 -7.99
N SER A 38 20.45 52.73 -8.95
CA SER A 38 19.17 53.50 -8.99
C SER A 38 18.43 53.28 -10.35
N ASP A 39 17.26 53.92 -10.48
CA ASP A 39 16.58 54.39 -11.71
C ASP A 39 15.49 53.52 -12.36
N GLY A 40 14.49 54.15 -12.98
CA GLY A 40 13.29 53.48 -13.51
C GLY A 40 12.20 54.44 -14.05
N GLY A 41 11.05 53.85 -14.41
CA GLY A 41 9.92 54.52 -15.10
C GLY A 41 9.85 54.16 -16.60
N THR A 42 8.71 54.27 -17.30
CA THR A 42 7.35 54.70 -16.89
C THR A 42 6.35 54.37 -18.03
N GLU A 43 5.14 53.87 -17.68
CA GLU A 43 3.87 53.79 -18.47
C GLU A 43 3.89 53.06 -19.86
N GLU A 44 2.77 52.58 -20.44
CA GLU A 44 1.36 52.40 -20.03
C GLU A 44 1.08 50.87 -19.86
N THR A 45 0.05 50.10 -20.30
CA THR A 45 -1.40 50.13 -20.71
C THR A 45 -1.86 48.63 -20.67
N ASP A 46 -3.10 48.16 -20.56
CA ASP A 46 -4.43 48.63 -20.08
C ASP A 46 -5.40 47.38 -19.97
N GLN A 47 -6.43 47.42 -19.11
CA GLN A 47 -7.57 46.46 -18.97
C GLN A 47 -7.26 44.95 -18.68
N GLU A 48 -8.19 44.09 -18.25
CA GLU A 48 -9.68 44.12 -18.21
C GLU A 48 -10.27 43.48 -16.90
N GLU A 49 -11.60 43.55 -16.73
CA GLU A 49 -12.42 42.99 -15.63
C GLU A 49 -12.72 41.48 -15.87
N ALA A 50 -13.51 40.68 -15.13
CA ALA A 50 -14.41 40.85 -13.98
C ALA A 50 -14.45 39.51 -13.17
N GLU A 51 -14.52 39.53 -11.84
CA GLU A 51 -15.70 39.25 -10.98
C GLU A 51 -16.21 37.79 -10.88
N ASP A 52 -16.54 37.42 -9.63
CA ASP A 52 -17.07 36.13 -9.14
C ASP A 52 -18.31 35.59 -9.86
N GLN A 53 -18.52 34.27 -9.72
CA GLN A 53 -19.86 33.68 -9.82
C GLN A 53 -20.06 32.63 -8.73
N GLU A 54 -21.06 32.85 -7.87
CA GLU A 54 -21.35 32.03 -6.69
C GLU A 54 -21.73 30.59 -7.06
N ASN A 55 -21.20 29.60 -6.34
CA ASN A 55 -21.63 28.21 -6.44
C ASN A 55 -22.23 27.75 -5.10
N ALA A 56 -23.55 27.52 -5.09
CA ALA A 56 -24.28 26.92 -3.99
C ALA A 56 -25.44 26.08 -4.55
N GLY A 57 -25.48 24.80 -4.20
CA GLY A 57 -26.49 23.86 -4.71
C GLY A 57 -26.03 22.41 -4.64
N GLU A 58 -26.07 21.83 -3.43
CA GLU A 58 -25.76 20.43 -3.21
C GLU A 58 -26.71 19.49 -4.00
N ALA A 59 -26.14 18.41 -4.54
CA ALA A 59 -26.87 17.22 -4.90
C ALA A 59 -25.97 16.02 -4.56
N ASP A 60 -26.10 15.51 -3.34
CA ASP A 60 -25.32 14.37 -2.87
C ASP A 60 -25.53 13.15 -3.79
N ALA A 61 -24.41 12.57 -4.20
CA ALA A 61 -24.35 11.29 -4.85
C ALA A 61 -23.03 10.63 -4.41
N GLN A 62 -23.01 10.14 -3.17
CA GLN A 62 -21.91 9.34 -2.64
C GLN A 62 -21.74 8.06 -3.48
N ALA A 63 -20.95 8.16 -4.55
CA ALA A 63 -20.35 7.01 -5.19
C ALA A 63 -19.32 6.42 -4.22
N GLU A 64 -19.39 5.12 -3.98
CA GLU A 64 -18.23 4.41 -3.46
C GLU A 64 -17.17 4.43 -4.57
N GLU A 65 -16.15 5.27 -4.42
CA GLU A 65 -14.97 5.25 -5.28
C GLU A 65 -14.12 4.02 -4.92
N THR A 66 -14.62 2.84 -5.29
CA THR A 66 -13.80 1.64 -5.45
C THR A 66 -12.62 2.02 -6.35
N PRO A 67 -11.35 1.81 -5.93
CA PRO A 67 -10.19 2.15 -6.73
C PRO A 67 -10.30 1.55 -8.14
N ASP A 68 -9.93 2.34 -9.15
CA ASP A 68 -10.13 2.04 -10.57
C ASP A 68 -9.63 0.63 -10.92
N GLU A 69 -10.55 -0.31 -11.14
CA GLU A 69 -10.26 -1.59 -11.79
C GLU A 69 -9.97 -1.34 -13.28
N GLY A 70 -8.85 -0.66 -13.55
CA GLY A 70 -8.16 -0.75 -14.82
C GLY A 70 -8.02 -2.23 -15.16
N ALA A 71 -8.50 -2.62 -16.35
CA ALA A 71 -8.91 -4.00 -16.64
C ALA A 71 -7.74 -4.99 -16.81
N GLU A 72 -7.01 -5.23 -15.73
CA GLU A 72 -5.93 -6.20 -15.59
C GLU A 72 -6.52 -7.55 -15.14
N ASN A 73 -6.23 -8.60 -15.91
CA ASN A 73 -6.84 -9.91 -15.73
C ASN A 73 -5.99 -10.74 -14.75
N TYR A 74 -6.01 -10.35 -13.47
CA TYR A 74 -5.22 -10.94 -12.39
C TYR A 74 -5.45 -12.46 -12.25
N GLN A 75 -4.44 -13.21 -11.79
CA GLN A 75 -4.66 -14.60 -11.38
C GLN A 75 -5.57 -14.63 -10.14
N ILE A 76 -6.37 -15.69 -10.00
CA ILE A 76 -7.34 -15.84 -8.91
C ILE A 76 -6.87 -16.89 -7.90
N ILE A 77 -6.97 -16.55 -6.60
CA ILE A 77 -6.79 -17.45 -5.46
C ILE A 77 -8.14 -17.62 -4.77
N GLY A 78 -8.47 -18.86 -4.35
CA GLY A 78 -9.73 -19.17 -3.67
C GLY A 78 -10.88 -19.44 -4.65
N THR A 79 -12.06 -18.88 -4.40
CA THR A 79 -13.26 -19.14 -5.22
C THR A 79 -14.20 -17.93 -5.21
N GLU A 80 -14.48 -17.40 -6.39
CA GLU A 80 -15.41 -16.28 -6.58
C GLU A 80 -16.84 -16.70 -6.18
N SER A 81 -17.45 -15.92 -5.29
CA SER A 81 -18.84 -16.08 -4.84
C SER A 81 -19.38 -14.71 -4.39
N PRO A 82 -20.71 -14.49 -4.36
CA PRO A 82 -21.30 -13.25 -3.84
C PRO A 82 -21.11 -13.07 -2.32
N GLU A 83 -20.56 -14.07 -1.64
CA GLU A 83 -20.29 -14.13 -0.20
C GLU A 83 -18.77 -14.18 0.08
N ALA A 84 -17.93 -13.94 -0.95
CA ALA A 84 -16.48 -13.87 -0.82
C ALA A 84 -16.01 -12.41 -0.74
N HIS A 85 -15.14 -12.11 0.22
CA HIS A 85 -14.38 -10.87 0.23
C HIS A 85 -13.37 -10.91 -0.92
N LYS A 86 -13.35 -9.85 -1.74
CA LYS A 86 -12.39 -9.63 -2.83
C LYS A 86 -11.24 -8.77 -2.31
N VAL A 87 -10.00 -9.26 -2.39
CA VAL A 87 -8.81 -8.50 -2.01
C VAL A 87 -7.72 -8.66 -3.06
N LEU A 88 -7.14 -7.54 -3.52
CA LEU A 88 -5.96 -7.56 -4.38
C LEU A 88 -4.70 -7.72 -3.51
N LEU A 89 -3.94 -8.80 -3.73
CA LEU A 89 -2.72 -9.10 -2.98
C LEU A 89 -1.51 -9.02 -3.90
N THR A 90 -0.58 -8.11 -3.61
CA THR A 90 0.72 -8.01 -4.31
C THR A 90 1.78 -8.81 -3.54
N ASN A 91 2.47 -9.73 -4.21
CA ASN A 91 3.56 -10.50 -3.61
C ASN A 91 4.82 -9.63 -3.45
N ARG A 92 5.24 -9.38 -2.21
CA ARG A 92 6.52 -8.74 -1.84
C ARG A 92 7.34 -9.63 -0.90
N THR A 93 7.19 -10.95 -0.99
CA THR A 93 7.90 -11.91 -0.12
C THR A 93 9.34 -12.20 -0.57
N GLY A 94 9.76 -11.67 -1.73
CA GLY A 94 11.11 -11.82 -2.29
C GLY A 94 11.31 -13.06 -3.17
N GLU A 95 10.36 -14.00 -3.15
CA GLU A 95 10.37 -15.24 -3.94
C GLU A 95 8.97 -15.48 -4.55
N ALA A 96 8.87 -16.36 -5.55
CA ALA A 96 7.56 -16.75 -6.10
C ALA A 96 6.76 -17.56 -5.05
N VAL A 97 5.47 -17.23 -4.90
CA VAL A 97 4.54 -17.96 -4.02
C VAL A 97 3.90 -19.12 -4.78
N THR A 98 3.78 -20.27 -4.13
CA THR A 98 3.29 -21.55 -4.69
C THR A 98 2.17 -22.20 -3.88
N GLY A 99 1.93 -21.71 -2.65
CA GLY A 99 0.76 -22.07 -1.85
C GLY A 99 0.31 -20.90 -0.99
N PHE A 100 -1.00 -20.78 -0.78
CA PHE A 100 -1.63 -19.73 0.02
C PHE A 100 -2.82 -20.32 0.77
N THR A 101 -2.86 -20.15 2.09
CA THR A 101 -3.94 -20.61 2.96
C THR A 101 -4.37 -19.51 3.90
N VAL A 102 -5.66 -19.50 4.27
CA VAL A 102 -6.26 -18.50 5.15
C VAL A 102 -7.08 -19.21 6.23
N LYS A 103 -6.89 -18.81 7.48
CA LYS A 103 -7.73 -19.24 8.62
C LYS A 103 -8.07 -18.04 9.51
N ALA A 104 -9.09 -18.15 10.35
CA ALA A 104 -9.29 -17.17 11.41
C ALA A 104 -8.17 -17.31 12.47
N SER A 105 -7.87 -16.24 13.21
CA SER A 105 -6.93 -16.31 14.34
C SER A 105 -7.44 -17.23 15.46
N THR A 106 -8.74 -17.55 15.49
CA THR A 106 -9.38 -18.52 16.40
C THR A 106 -9.23 -19.98 15.96
N ASP A 107 -8.91 -20.25 14.69
CA ASP A 107 -8.78 -21.62 14.17
C ASP A 107 -7.42 -22.22 14.53
N ALA A 108 -7.44 -23.49 14.94
CA ALA A 108 -6.25 -24.21 15.41
C ALA A 108 -5.31 -24.68 14.27
N GLU A 109 -5.85 -24.92 13.07
CA GLU A 109 -5.15 -25.52 11.93
C GLU A 109 -5.47 -24.73 10.65
N PHE A 110 -4.58 -24.75 9.67
CA PHE A 110 -4.84 -24.16 8.35
C PHE A 110 -5.65 -25.12 7.46
N PRO A 111 -6.56 -24.62 6.61
CA PRO A 111 -7.28 -25.44 5.64
C PRO A 111 -6.40 -25.80 4.42
N GLU A 112 -7.00 -26.45 3.43
CA GLU A 112 -6.32 -26.77 2.15
C GLU A 112 -5.89 -25.51 1.38
N ASN A 113 -4.89 -25.67 0.51
CA ASN A 113 -4.33 -24.61 -0.34
C ASN A 113 -5.40 -23.99 -1.26
N LEU A 114 -5.52 -22.67 -1.22
CA LEU A 114 -6.45 -21.89 -2.05
C LEU A 114 -5.90 -21.61 -3.46
N MET A 115 -4.62 -21.87 -3.73
CA MET A 115 -4.01 -21.76 -5.05
C MET A 115 -4.25 -23.01 -5.90
N ALA A 116 -4.48 -22.82 -7.20
CA ALA A 116 -4.61 -23.93 -8.13
C ALA A 116 -3.31 -24.74 -8.26
N SER A 117 -3.43 -26.04 -8.54
CA SER A 117 -2.26 -26.94 -8.68
C SER A 117 -1.32 -26.48 -9.80
N GLY A 118 -0.09 -26.12 -9.45
CA GLY A 118 0.92 -25.61 -10.38
C GLY A 118 0.84 -24.11 -10.67
N MET A 119 -0.07 -23.38 -10.01
CA MET A 119 -0.05 -21.92 -9.98
C MET A 119 1.22 -21.42 -9.29
N LYS A 120 1.75 -20.31 -9.80
CA LYS A 120 2.77 -19.50 -9.14
C LYS A 120 2.34 -18.05 -9.18
N VAL A 121 2.71 -17.28 -8.16
CA VAL A 121 2.61 -15.82 -8.14
C VAL A 121 4.03 -15.28 -8.01
N GLU A 122 4.56 -14.69 -9.07
CA GLU A 122 5.93 -14.19 -9.10
C GLU A 122 6.12 -13.01 -8.11
N ASN A 123 7.36 -12.61 -7.81
CA ASN A 123 7.57 -11.42 -6.99
C ASN A 123 7.11 -10.16 -7.75
N ASP A 124 6.53 -9.21 -7.02
CA ASP A 124 5.87 -7.99 -7.52
C ASP A 124 4.60 -8.22 -8.35
N GLU A 125 4.12 -9.47 -8.47
CA GLU A 125 2.85 -9.79 -9.12
C GLU A 125 1.65 -9.55 -8.17
N THR A 126 0.55 -9.02 -8.73
CA THR A 126 -0.74 -8.83 -8.03
C THR A 126 -1.73 -9.91 -8.44
N VAL A 127 -2.44 -10.46 -7.45
CA VAL A 127 -3.49 -11.48 -7.63
C VAL A 127 -4.78 -11.10 -6.92
N CYS A 128 -5.91 -11.63 -7.40
CA CYS A 128 -7.21 -11.47 -6.79
C CYS A 128 -7.50 -12.65 -5.84
N LEU A 129 -7.54 -12.39 -4.53
CA LEU A 129 -8.05 -13.34 -3.55
C LEU A 129 -9.56 -13.19 -3.42
N TYR A 130 -10.29 -14.30 -3.57
CA TYR A 130 -11.67 -14.45 -3.13
C TYR A 130 -11.75 -15.40 -1.94
N TYR A 131 -12.11 -14.88 -0.76
CA TYR A 131 -12.25 -15.67 0.47
C TYR A 131 -13.64 -15.50 1.09
N THR A 132 -14.41 -16.58 1.16
CA THR A 132 -15.67 -16.64 1.92
C THR A 132 -15.38 -16.98 3.38
N VAL A 133 -15.82 -16.11 4.29
CA VAL A 133 -15.71 -16.33 5.73
C VAL A 133 -16.66 -17.47 6.16
N PRO A 134 -16.21 -18.49 6.90
CA PRO A 134 -17.10 -19.52 7.41
C PRO A 134 -18.02 -18.95 8.49
N GLU A 135 -19.33 -19.25 8.44
CA GLU A 135 -20.34 -18.69 9.37
C GLU A 135 -20.05 -18.95 10.86
N THR A 136 -19.21 -19.94 11.18
CA THR A 136 -18.73 -20.21 12.55
C THR A 136 -17.79 -19.12 13.10
N GLY A 137 -17.28 -18.21 12.26
CA GLY A 137 -16.34 -17.15 12.64
C GLY A 137 -16.96 -15.96 13.40
N GLY A 138 -18.29 -15.89 13.51
CA GLY A 138 -19.02 -14.81 14.19
C GLY A 138 -19.49 -15.19 15.59
N ALA A 139 -18.62 -15.14 16.59
CA ALA A 139 -19.03 -15.33 17.99
C ALA A 139 -19.84 -14.13 18.51
N GLU A 140 -21.17 -14.18 18.40
CA GLU A 140 -22.07 -13.15 18.92
C GLU A 140 -21.89 -12.95 20.42
N THR A 141 -21.18 -11.89 20.81
CA THR A 141 -21.20 -11.44 22.20
C THR A 141 -22.59 -10.89 22.52
N GLY A 142 -23.15 -11.27 23.67
CA GLY A 142 -24.52 -10.89 24.10
C GLY A 142 -24.76 -9.40 24.35
N SER A 143 -23.88 -8.54 23.86
CA SER A 143 -23.92 -7.08 23.88
C SER A 143 -24.18 -6.47 22.50
N GLY A 144 -24.45 -7.28 21.46
CA GLY A 144 -24.79 -6.80 20.11
C GLY A 144 -23.64 -6.16 19.35
N LYS A 145 -22.39 -6.42 19.77
CA LYS A 145 -21.18 -5.95 19.07
C LYS A 145 -20.49 -7.15 18.44
N MET A 146 -20.53 -7.21 17.11
CA MET A 146 -19.76 -8.17 16.32
C MET A 146 -18.27 -7.96 16.64
N LEU A 147 -17.56 -9.06 16.91
CA LEU A 147 -16.11 -9.04 16.98
C LEU A 147 -15.59 -8.96 15.54
N ARG A 148 -14.66 -8.04 15.24
CA ARG A 148 -13.90 -8.13 13.98
C ARG A 148 -12.98 -9.33 14.09
N THR A 149 -13.31 -10.38 13.37
CA THR A 149 -12.48 -11.58 13.31
C THR A 149 -11.22 -11.24 12.55
N THR A 150 -10.07 -11.44 13.19
CA THR A 150 -8.76 -11.33 12.54
C THR A 150 -8.41 -12.65 11.86
N TYR A 151 -7.66 -12.56 10.78
CA TYR A 151 -7.24 -13.69 9.96
C TYR A 151 -5.71 -13.83 9.97
N GLU A 152 -5.28 -15.04 9.66
CA GLU A 152 -3.88 -15.40 9.51
C GLU A 152 -3.69 -16.13 8.18
N PHE A 153 -2.67 -15.71 7.42
CA PHE A 153 -2.26 -16.32 6.17
C PHE A 153 -1.02 -17.18 6.41
N SER A 154 -0.99 -18.38 5.80
CA SER A 154 0.25 -19.14 5.60
C SER A 154 0.54 -19.17 4.09
N VAL A 155 1.73 -18.66 3.75
CA VAL A 155 2.22 -18.43 2.39
C VAL A 155 3.45 -19.30 2.16
N THR A 156 3.38 -20.22 1.20
CA THR A 156 4.47 -21.14 0.86
C THR A 156 5.20 -20.64 -0.38
N ASN A 157 6.49 -20.31 -0.24
CA ASN A 157 7.31 -19.87 -1.38
C ASN A 157 7.88 -21.05 -2.19
N GLU A 158 8.50 -20.77 -3.34
CA GLU A 158 9.11 -21.79 -4.22
C GLU A 158 10.23 -22.59 -3.52
N GLY A 159 10.98 -21.95 -2.60
CA GLY A 159 11.95 -22.62 -1.74
C GLY A 159 11.34 -23.59 -0.70
N GLY A 160 10.01 -23.65 -0.59
CA GLY A 160 9.29 -24.49 0.37
C GLY A 160 9.28 -23.95 1.80
N ARG A 161 9.61 -22.66 2.00
CA ARG A 161 9.45 -21.96 3.29
C ARG A 161 7.98 -21.56 3.47
N GLU A 162 7.43 -21.89 4.63
CA GLU A 162 6.19 -21.27 5.12
C GLU A 162 6.49 -19.90 5.73
N ILE A 163 5.76 -18.88 5.31
CA ILE A 163 5.75 -17.52 5.84
C ILE A 163 4.37 -17.29 6.45
N ARG A 164 4.31 -16.93 7.73
CA ARG A 164 3.05 -16.63 8.45
C ARG A 164 2.83 -15.13 8.56
N ILE A 165 1.61 -14.69 8.30
CA ILE A 165 1.21 -13.28 8.28
C ILE A 165 -0.11 -13.15 9.05
N SER A 166 -0.07 -12.57 10.23
CA SER A 166 -1.23 -12.45 11.14
C SER A 166 -1.77 -11.01 11.20
N GLY A 167 -3.05 -10.86 11.54
CA GLY A 167 -3.65 -9.58 11.94
C GLY A 167 -4.50 -8.88 10.87
N LEU A 168 -4.85 -9.56 9.77
CA LEU A 168 -5.72 -9.00 8.72
C LEU A 168 -7.20 -9.02 9.12
N ILE A 169 -7.97 -8.04 8.66
CA ILE A 169 -9.44 -7.98 8.77
C ILE A 169 -10.01 -7.76 7.36
N PHE A 170 -10.84 -8.68 6.86
CA PHE A 170 -11.36 -8.63 5.49
C PHE A 170 -12.38 -7.51 5.22
N ASP A 171 -13.00 -6.95 6.26
CA ASP A 171 -13.93 -5.81 6.15
C ASP A 171 -13.23 -4.44 6.01
N ASP A 172 -11.92 -4.38 6.27
CA ASP A 172 -11.13 -3.13 6.36
C ASP A 172 -10.05 -3.03 5.27
N ILE A 173 -10.15 -3.85 4.21
CA ILE A 173 -9.08 -4.03 3.23
C ILE A 173 -9.61 -4.26 1.81
N GLN A 174 -8.96 -3.64 0.82
CA GLN A 174 -9.25 -3.82 -0.62
C GLN A 174 -8.00 -4.23 -1.41
N GLN A 175 -6.85 -3.64 -1.08
CA GLN A 175 -5.54 -4.01 -1.63
C GLN A 175 -4.50 -4.13 -0.50
N ALA A 176 -3.56 -5.06 -0.63
CA ALA A 176 -2.49 -5.29 0.34
C ALA A 176 -1.19 -5.80 -0.30
N GLU A 177 -0.06 -5.55 0.34
CA GLU A 177 1.24 -6.15 0.01
C GLU A 177 1.62 -7.23 1.03
N LEU A 178 1.87 -8.46 0.55
CA LEU A 178 2.37 -9.58 1.35
C LEU A 178 3.89 -9.47 1.47
N CYS A 179 4.41 -9.03 2.63
CA CYS A 179 5.83 -8.76 2.83
C CYS A 179 6.54 -9.83 3.67
N PHE A 180 7.85 -10.00 3.43
CA PHE A 180 8.73 -10.82 4.26
C PHE A 180 10.10 -10.14 4.42
N GLU A 181 10.45 -9.75 5.65
CA GLU A 181 11.72 -9.10 5.99
C GLU A 181 12.20 -9.60 7.35
N ASP A 182 13.51 -9.72 7.57
CA ASP A 182 14.09 -10.06 8.89
C ASP A 182 13.57 -11.39 9.50
N GLU A 183 13.18 -12.35 8.65
CA GLU A 183 12.47 -13.60 9.00
C GLU A 183 11.05 -13.39 9.59
N VAL A 184 10.47 -12.20 9.42
CA VAL A 184 9.12 -11.81 9.81
C VAL A 184 8.21 -11.71 8.58
N GLY A 185 7.12 -12.47 8.57
CA GLY A 185 6.01 -12.24 7.63
C GLY A 185 5.07 -11.17 8.17
N PHE A 186 4.67 -10.23 7.33
CA PHE A 186 3.71 -9.17 7.68
C PHE A 186 2.96 -8.68 6.44
N ILE A 187 1.91 -7.90 6.65
CA ILE A 187 1.15 -7.27 5.57
C ILE A 187 1.17 -5.75 5.70
N LYS A 188 1.17 -5.05 4.55
CA LYS A 188 0.87 -3.62 4.45
C LYS A 188 -0.43 -3.41 3.70
N TYR A 189 -1.25 -2.48 4.14
CA TYR A 189 -2.47 -2.07 3.43
C TYR A 189 -2.89 -0.65 3.82
N VAL A 190 -3.82 -0.06 3.08
CA VAL A 190 -4.53 1.15 3.52
C VAL A 190 -5.87 0.72 4.12
N SER A 191 -6.14 1.11 5.37
CA SER A 191 -7.42 0.83 6.04
C SER A 191 -8.56 1.50 5.27
N VAL A 192 -9.62 0.75 4.99
CA VAL A 192 -10.84 1.27 4.36
C VAL A 192 -11.63 2.15 5.35
N GLU A 193 -11.56 1.83 6.65
CA GLU A 193 -12.25 2.60 7.70
C GLU A 193 -11.56 3.91 8.09
N SER A 194 -10.21 3.94 8.16
CA SER A 194 -9.47 5.15 8.60
C SER A 194 -8.69 5.87 7.50
N GLY A 195 -8.42 5.22 6.36
CA GLY A 195 -7.59 5.76 5.28
C GLY A 195 -6.08 5.79 5.60
N GLU A 196 -5.64 5.18 6.70
CA GLU A 196 -4.24 5.15 7.14
C GLU A 196 -3.48 3.95 6.55
N GLU A 197 -2.16 4.12 6.31
CA GLU A 197 -1.27 2.99 5.98
C GLU A 197 -1.00 2.16 7.24
N ILE A 198 -1.47 0.92 7.24
CA ILE A 198 -1.31 -0.06 8.33
C ILE A 198 -0.23 -1.08 7.93
N SER A 199 0.66 -1.40 8.87
CA SER A 199 1.68 -2.44 8.73
C SER A 199 1.69 -3.37 9.93
N THR A 200 1.53 -4.68 9.73
CA THR A 200 1.51 -5.64 10.84
C THR A 200 2.91 -6.04 11.34
N LYS A 201 4.00 -5.45 10.81
CA LYS A 201 5.39 -5.83 11.16
C LYS A 201 5.70 -5.67 12.65
N GLU A 202 5.27 -4.58 13.29
CA GLU A 202 5.50 -4.36 14.73
C GLU A 202 4.70 -5.36 15.60
N MET A 203 3.50 -5.74 15.17
CA MET A 203 2.70 -6.77 15.83
C MET A 203 3.38 -8.14 15.73
N ALA A 204 3.84 -8.51 14.52
CA ALA A 204 4.52 -9.78 14.28
C ALA A 204 5.84 -9.88 15.07
N LEU A 205 6.65 -8.82 15.10
CA LEU A 205 7.85 -8.72 15.94
C LEU A 205 7.52 -8.87 17.44
N SER A 206 6.44 -8.24 17.91
CA SER A 206 6.00 -8.33 19.31
C SER A 206 5.56 -9.74 19.74
N LEU A 207 5.20 -10.61 18.79
CA LEU A 207 4.86 -12.01 19.04
C LEU A 207 6.10 -12.93 19.05
N GLN A 208 7.21 -12.54 18.42
CA GLN A 208 8.45 -13.32 18.37
C GLN A 208 9.34 -13.18 19.62
N VAL A 209 9.05 -12.22 20.50
CA VAL A 209 9.89 -11.84 21.67
C VAL A 209 9.37 -12.43 22.99
N GLN A 210 8.33 -13.27 22.95
CA GLN A 210 7.63 -13.86 24.12
C GLN A 210 7.97 -15.32 24.36
#